data_AF-K1U3G2-F1
#
_entry.id   AF-K1U3G2-F1
#
_cell.length_a   1.000
_cell.length_b   1.000
_cell.length_c   1.000
_cell.angle_alpha   90.00
_cell.angle_beta   90.00
_cell.angle_gamma   90.00
#
_symmetry.space_group_name_H-M   'P 1'
#
loop_
_entity.id
_entity.type
_entity.pdbx_description
1 polymer ?
#
loop_
_entity_poly.entity_id
_entity_poly.type
_entity_poly.pdbx_seq_one_letter_code
_entity_poly.pdbx_strand_id
1 'polypeptide(L)'
;GRAASERALTDAWYAFLKEYRRQVETAADPAECYRTLVAEREQEMLRQIANDAYTREEAKREKLLMEKLKAAQQEVTKDSAQRCFEAAKVGFDRQREVLVQTEEAAGAALEHAFDFMEQAFENGEEMVVFVTELTITSESARFLSEHTCERYLTYNKHSIPWTLLFADIPHFIRKQNI
;
A
#
# COMPACT_ATOMS: atom_id res chain seq x y z
N GLY A 1 -4.67 -1.53 8.45
CA GLY A 1 -5.44 -0.35 7.99
C GLY A 1 -5.90 -0.57 6.56
N ARG A 2 -7.09 -0.07 6.21
CA ARG A 2 -7.70 -0.32 4.89
C ARG A 2 -6.79 0.13 3.73
N ALA A 3 -6.25 1.35 3.79
CA ALA A 3 -5.34 1.89 2.77
C ALA A 3 -4.11 1.00 2.53
N ALA A 4 -3.45 0.54 3.60
CA ALA A 4 -2.30 -0.37 3.49
C ALA A 4 -2.66 -1.71 2.82
N SER A 5 -3.86 -2.24 3.08
CA SER A 5 -4.32 -3.47 2.44
C SER A 5 -4.63 -3.26 0.95
N GLU A 6 -5.28 -2.15 0.60
CA GLU A 6 -5.54 -1.79 -0.82
C GLU A 6 -4.23 -1.55 -1.58
N ARG A 7 -3.23 -0.92 -0.94
CA ARG A 7 -1.89 -0.71 -1.52
C ARG A 7 -1.23 -2.05 -1.81
N ALA A 8 -1.13 -2.93 -0.82
CA ALA A 8 -0.50 -4.24 -0.99
C ALA A 8 -1.17 -5.08 -2.10
N LEU A 9 -2.50 -5.00 -2.23
CA LEU A 9 -3.22 -5.66 -3.32
C LEU A 9 -2.88 -5.03 -4.68
N THR A 10 -2.84 -3.70 -4.75
CA THR A 10 -2.49 -2.95 -5.97
C THR A 10 -1.06 -3.27 -6.43
N ASP A 11 -0.10 -3.32 -5.51
CA ASP A 11 1.30 -3.65 -5.80
C ASP A 11 1.45 -5.08 -6.33
N ALA A 12 0.77 -6.04 -5.70
CA ALA A 12 0.77 -7.43 -6.14
C ALA A 12 0.14 -7.60 -7.53
N TRP A 13 -0.95 -6.88 -7.83
CA TRP A 13 -1.56 -6.88 -9.15
C TRP A 13 -0.65 -6.22 -10.19
N TYR A 14 0.02 -5.11 -9.84
CA TYR A 14 1.00 -4.48 -10.73
C TYR A 14 2.16 -5.42 -11.08
N ALA A 15 2.70 -6.13 -10.08
CA ALA A 15 3.74 -7.13 -10.30
C ALA A 15 3.30 -8.23 -11.26
N PHE A 16 2.06 -8.73 -11.10
CA PHE A 16 1.46 -9.68 -12.03
C PHE A 16 1.35 -9.12 -13.46
N LEU A 17 0.84 -7.90 -13.63
CA LEU A 17 0.70 -7.28 -14.95
C LEU A 17 2.04 -7.04 -15.62
N LYS A 18 3.07 -6.67 -14.86
CA LYS A 18 4.44 -6.50 -15.36
C LYS A 18 4.97 -7.83 -15.92
N GLU A 19 4.72 -8.93 -15.23
CA GLU A 19 5.13 -10.26 -15.68
C GLU A 19 4.35 -10.70 -16.92
N TYR A 20 3.02 -10.51 -16.91
CA TYR A 20 2.19 -10.79 -18.09
C TYR A 20 2.65 -9.99 -19.31
N ARG A 21 2.95 -8.70 -19.16
CA ARG A 21 3.46 -7.85 -20.25
C ARG A 21 4.73 -8.41 -20.87
N ARG A 22 5.65 -8.91 -20.03
CA ARG A 22 6.92 -9.49 -20.47
C ARG A 22 6.72 -10.77 -21.28
N GLN A 23 5.76 -11.61 -20.90
CA GLN A 23 5.54 -12.90 -21.55
C GLN A 23 4.64 -12.81 -22.78
N VAL A 24 3.62 -11.94 -22.74
CA VAL A 24 2.60 -11.83 -23.80
C VAL A 24 3.17 -11.35 -25.13
N GLU A 25 4.29 -10.60 -25.11
CA GLU A 25 4.97 -10.11 -26.32
C GLU A 25 5.54 -11.24 -27.18
N THR A 26 5.88 -12.37 -26.57
CA THR A 26 6.43 -13.55 -27.25
C THR A 26 5.44 -14.72 -27.30
N ALA A 27 4.25 -14.57 -26.71
CA ALA A 27 3.27 -15.64 -26.61
C ALA A 27 2.51 -15.84 -27.93
N ALA A 28 2.30 -17.10 -28.30
CA ALA A 28 1.49 -17.44 -29.47
C ALA A 28 -0.01 -17.19 -29.25
N ASP A 29 -0.50 -17.42 -28.03
CA ASP A 29 -1.86 -17.08 -27.58
C ASP A 29 -1.76 -16.20 -26.30
N PRO A 30 -1.99 -14.88 -26.42
CA PRO A 30 -2.01 -13.97 -25.28
C PRO A 30 -2.99 -14.36 -24.17
N ALA A 31 -4.17 -14.85 -24.55
CA ALA A 31 -5.19 -15.24 -23.59
C ALA A 31 -4.78 -16.53 -22.85
N GLU A 32 -4.12 -17.47 -23.54
CA GLU A 32 -3.54 -18.65 -22.89
C GLU A 32 -2.39 -18.29 -21.95
N CYS A 33 -1.49 -17.38 -22.35
CA CYS A 33 -0.42 -16.87 -21.50
C CYS A 33 -0.97 -16.29 -20.19
N TYR A 34 -2.04 -15.47 -20.27
CA TYR A 34 -2.70 -14.95 -19.07
C TYR A 34 -3.27 -16.08 -18.20
N ARG A 35 -3.98 -17.05 -18.80
CA ARG A 35 -4.57 -18.19 -18.07
C ARG A 35 -3.52 -19.00 -17.32
N THR A 36 -2.39 -19.28 -17.97
CA THR A 36 -1.29 -20.02 -17.37
C THR A 36 -0.70 -19.26 -16.18
N LEU A 37 -0.44 -17.96 -16.31
CA LEU A 37 0.07 -17.13 -15.22
C LEU A 37 -0.88 -17.07 -14.02
N VAL A 38 -2.20 -16.97 -14.27
CA VAL A 38 -3.20 -17.01 -13.19
C VAL A 38 -3.17 -18.38 -12.49
N ALA A 39 -3.10 -19.47 -13.25
CA ALA A 39 -3.05 -20.82 -12.69
C ALA A 39 -1.78 -21.08 -11.86
N GLU A 40 -0.62 -20.66 -12.35
CA GLU A 40 0.66 -20.74 -11.64
C GLU A 40 0.61 -19.97 -10.32
N ARG A 41 0.09 -18.74 -10.35
CA ARG A 41 -0.07 -17.92 -9.15
C ARG A 41 -1.04 -18.55 -8.15
N GLU A 42 -2.15 -19.14 -8.63
CA GLU A 42 -3.09 -19.86 -7.77
C GLU A 42 -2.45 -21.05 -7.06
N GLN A 43 -1.67 -21.85 -7.79
CA GLN A 43 -0.94 -22.98 -7.21
C GLN A 43 0.07 -22.53 -6.15
N GLU A 44 0.81 -21.45 -6.43
CA GLU A 44 1.74 -20.90 -5.46
C GLU A 44 1.02 -20.37 -4.23
N MET A 45 -0.09 -19.63 -4.39
CA MET A 45 -0.92 -19.19 -3.26
C MET A 45 -1.39 -20.38 -2.41
N LEU A 46 -1.90 -21.43 -3.03
CA LEU A 46 -2.36 -22.63 -2.32
C LEU A 46 -1.21 -23.32 -1.56
N ARG A 47 -0.02 -23.39 -2.17
CA ARG A 47 1.18 -23.93 -1.52
C ARG A 47 1.59 -23.10 -0.31
N GLN A 48 1.61 -21.77 -0.44
CA GLN A 48 1.97 -20.87 0.66
C GLN A 48 0.95 -20.93 1.81
N ILE A 49 -0.35 -21.04 1.50
CA ILE A 49 -1.40 -21.28 2.50
C ILE A 49 -1.19 -22.63 3.20
N ALA A 50 -0.93 -23.70 2.45
CA ALA A 50 -0.72 -25.04 3.02
C ALA A 50 0.52 -25.13 3.92
N ASN A 51 1.50 -24.25 3.69
CA ASN A 51 2.72 -24.16 4.48
C ASN A 51 2.62 -23.13 5.64
N ASP A 52 1.44 -22.59 5.93
CA ASP A 52 1.21 -21.54 6.93
C ASP A 52 2.12 -20.29 6.76
N ALA A 53 2.57 -20.04 5.53
CA ALA A 53 3.46 -18.93 5.21
C ALA A 53 2.75 -17.56 5.19
N TYR A 54 1.42 -17.57 5.05
CA TYR A 54 0.59 -16.38 5.13
C TYR A 54 -0.10 -16.27 6.47
N THR A 55 -0.10 -15.06 7.02
CA THR A 55 -1.07 -14.67 8.03
C THR A 55 -2.50 -14.76 7.47
N ARG A 56 -3.49 -14.81 8.35
CA ARG A 56 -4.91 -14.83 7.95
C ARG A 56 -5.29 -13.64 7.07
N GLU A 57 -4.70 -12.47 7.31
CA GLU A 57 -4.98 -11.26 6.54
C GLU A 57 -4.33 -11.30 5.15
N GLU A 58 -3.08 -11.76 5.06
CA GLU A 58 -2.39 -11.95 3.78
C GLU A 58 -3.11 -12.99 2.92
N ALA A 59 -3.52 -14.12 3.50
CA ALA A 59 -4.27 -15.14 2.78
C ALA A 59 -5.62 -14.62 2.25
N LYS A 60 -6.32 -13.76 3.01
CA LYS A 60 -7.53 -13.08 2.52
C LYS A 60 -7.23 -12.15 1.35
N ARG A 61 -6.13 -11.40 1.43
CA ARG A 61 -5.71 -10.46 0.38
C ARG A 61 -5.32 -11.18 -0.91
N GLU A 62 -4.54 -12.25 -0.81
CA GLU A 62 -4.17 -13.08 -1.97
C GLU A 62 -5.41 -13.71 -2.62
N LYS A 63 -6.36 -14.22 -1.83
CA LYS A 63 -7.64 -14.72 -2.37
C LYS A 63 -8.42 -13.64 -3.11
N LEU A 64 -8.51 -12.43 -2.55
CA LEU A 64 -9.18 -11.31 -3.21
C LEU A 64 -8.47 -10.89 -4.51
N LEU A 65 -7.14 -10.90 -4.53
CA LEU A 65 -6.37 -10.68 -5.75
C LEU A 65 -6.69 -11.75 -6.79
N MET A 66 -6.72 -13.03 -6.41
CA MET A 66 -7.05 -14.13 -7.32
C MET A 66 -8.45 -14.00 -7.92
N GLU A 67 -9.45 -13.62 -7.12
CA GLU A 67 -10.81 -13.35 -7.61
C GLU A 67 -10.81 -12.24 -8.67
N LYS A 68 -10.09 -11.14 -8.40
CA LYS A 68 -9.95 -10.00 -9.32
C LYS A 68 -9.22 -10.36 -10.62
N LEU A 69 -8.14 -11.14 -10.54
CA LEU A 69 -7.41 -11.63 -11.71
C LEU A 69 -8.26 -12.57 -12.57
N LYS A 70 -9.03 -13.47 -11.95
CA LYS A 70 -9.96 -14.36 -12.66
C LYS A 70 -11.13 -13.62 -13.30
N ALA A 71 -11.60 -12.53 -12.69
CA ALA A 71 -12.59 -11.66 -13.30
C ALA A 71 -12.01 -10.96 -14.54
N ALA A 72 -10.80 -10.38 -14.44
CA ALA A 72 -10.12 -9.75 -15.57
C ALA A 72 -9.82 -10.75 -16.71
N GLN A 73 -9.54 -12.01 -16.39
CA GLN A 73 -9.35 -13.08 -17.38
C GLN A 73 -10.56 -13.25 -18.33
N GLN A 74 -11.79 -13.05 -17.84
CA GLN A 74 -13.00 -13.18 -18.65
C GLN A 74 -13.12 -12.06 -19.69
N GLU A 75 -12.48 -10.92 -19.45
CA GLU A 75 -12.43 -9.77 -20.35
C GLU A 75 -11.31 -9.90 -21.41
N VAL A 76 -10.36 -10.81 -21.24
CA VAL A 76 -9.25 -11.05 -22.18
C VAL A 76 -9.73 -11.93 -23.35
N THR A 77 -9.75 -11.37 -24.56
CA THR A 77 -10.16 -12.06 -25.80
C THR A 77 -8.95 -12.67 -26.55
N LYS A 78 -9.18 -13.38 -27.66
CA LYS A 78 -8.11 -13.90 -28.56
C LYS A 78 -7.64 -12.84 -29.57
N ASP A 79 -7.49 -11.61 -29.13
CA ASP A 79 -7.02 -10.50 -29.97
C ASP A 79 -5.49 -10.35 -29.86
N SER A 80 -4.96 -9.26 -30.42
CA SER A 80 -3.54 -8.93 -30.30
C SER A 80 -3.08 -8.82 -28.84
N ALA A 81 -1.80 -9.15 -28.59
CA ALA A 81 -1.18 -9.05 -27.27
C ALA A 81 -1.43 -7.70 -26.58
N GLN A 82 -1.45 -6.61 -27.35
CA GLN A 82 -1.74 -5.27 -26.84
C GLN A 82 -3.17 -5.15 -26.29
N ARG A 83 -4.18 -5.58 -27.05
CA ARG A 83 -5.59 -5.51 -26.60
C ARG A 83 -5.83 -6.40 -25.39
N CYS A 84 -5.22 -7.58 -25.38
CA CYS A 84 -5.29 -8.50 -24.24
C CYS A 84 -4.66 -7.90 -22.98
N PHE A 85 -3.56 -7.17 -23.12
CA PHE A 85 -2.94 -6.44 -22.02
C PHE A 85 -3.80 -5.26 -21.55
N GLU A 86 -4.36 -4.48 -22.47
CA GLU A 86 -5.26 -3.36 -22.15
C GLU A 86 -6.51 -3.85 -21.42
N ALA A 87 -7.13 -4.96 -21.84
CA ALA A 87 -8.25 -5.59 -21.16
C ALA A 87 -7.88 -6.01 -19.72
N ALA A 88 -6.74 -6.71 -19.56
CA ALA A 88 -6.25 -7.10 -18.24
C ALA A 88 -5.96 -5.90 -17.30
N LYS A 89 -5.62 -4.74 -17.86
CA LYS A 89 -5.31 -3.51 -17.13
C LYS A 89 -6.56 -2.80 -16.61
N VAL A 90 -7.73 -2.98 -17.21
CA VAL A 90 -8.99 -2.30 -16.80
C VAL A 90 -9.31 -2.56 -15.33
N GLY A 91 -9.25 -3.82 -14.89
CA GLY A 91 -9.49 -4.19 -13.49
C GLY A 91 -8.49 -3.54 -12.53
N PHE A 92 -7.23 -3.45 -12.95
CA PHE A 92 -6.17 -2.80 -12.18
C PHE A 92 -6.36 -1.28 -12.08
N ASP A 93 -6.77 -0.61 -13.16
CA ASP A 93 -7.06 0.83 -13.13
C ASP A 93 -8.21 1.15 -12.17
N ARG A 94 -9.27 0.33 -12.15
CA ARG A 94 -10.35 0.43 -11.14
C ARG A 94 -9.84 0.24 -9.72
N GLN A 95 -8.93 -0.72 -9.51
CA GLN A 95 -8.32 -0.95 -8.19
C GLN A 95 -7.46 0.23 -7.74
N ARG A 96 -6.73 0.86 -8.66
CA ARG A 96 -5.96 2.08 -8.36
C ARG A 96 -6.88 3.23 -7.93
N GLU A 97 -8.03 3.39 -8.56
CA GLU A 97 -9.02 4.40 -8.14
C GLU A 97 -9.53 4.13 -6.72
N VAL A 98 -9.82 2.86 -6.38
CA VAL A 98 -10.19 2.47 -5.00
C VAL A 98 -9.08 2.79 -4.00
N LEU A 99 -7.81 2.56 -4.36
CA LEU A 99 -6.68 2.90 -3.51
C LEU A 99 -6.62 4.41 -3.26
N VAL A 100 -6.71 5.23 -4.31
CA VAL A 100 -6.70 6.70 -4.20
C VAL A 100 -7.83 7.18 -3.29
N GLN A 101 -9.06 6.72 -3.53
CA GLN A 101 -10.21 7.09 -2.70
C GLN A 101 -10.04 6.67 -1.23
N THR A 102 -9.42 5.51 -0.99
CA THR A 102 -9.17 5.01 0.37
C THR A 102 -8.09 5.83 1.08
N GLU A 103 -7.03 6.24 0.37
CA GLU A 103 -5.99 7.12 0.89
C GLU A 103 -6.53 8.52 1.19
N GLU A 104 -7.34 9.09 0.29
CA GLU A 104 -8.03 10.37 0.50
C GLU A 104 -8.96 10.33 1.71
N ALA A 105 -9.76 9.27 1.84
CA ALA A 105 -10.65 9.11 2.99
C ALA A 105 -9.88 8.95 4.31
N ALA A 106 -8.74 8.24 4.30
CA ALA A 106 -7.87 8.13 5.47
C ALA A 106 -7.25 9.48 5.85
N GLY A 107 -6.84 10.28 4.86
CA GLY A 107 -6.37 11.65 5.06
C GLY A 107 -7.46 12.55 5.64
N ALA A 108 -8.67 12.54 5.07
CA ALA A 108 -9.79 13.32 5.60
C ALA A 108 -10.18 12.92 7.03
N ALA A 109 -10.18 11.63 7.34
CA ALA A 109 -10.43 11.15 8.70
C ALA A 109 -9.37 11.64 9.69
N LEU A 110 -8.11 11.69 9.27
CA LEU A 110 -7.02 12.25 10.07
C LEU A 110 -7.22 13.74 10.32
N GLU A 111 -7.57 14.52 9.29
CA GLU A 111 -7.86 15.96 9.42
C GLU A 111 -9.06 16.21 10.35
N HIS A 112 -10.13 15.41 10.27
CA HIS A 112 -11.25 15.50 11.20
C HIS A 112 -10.88 15.14 12.64
N ALA A 113 -9.94 14.20 12.83
CA ALA A 113 -9.43 13.90 14.15
C ALA A 113 -8.62 15.08 14.72
N PHE A 114 -7.84 15.79 13.89
CA PHE A 114 -7.19 17.04 14.28
C PHE A 114 -8.21 18.13 14.64
N ASP A 115 -9.24 18.36 13.80
CA ASP A 115 -10.30 19.34 14.09
C ASP A 115 -10.97 19.05 15.45
N PHE A 116 -11.25 17.78 15.73
CA PHE A 116 -11.83 17.36 17.00
C PHE A 116 -10.89 17.65 18.18
N MET A 117 -9.61 17.31 18.06
CA MET A 117 -8.63 17.55 19.12
C MET A 117 -8.42 19.04 19.38
N GLU A 118 -8.38 19.88 18.34
CA GLU A 118 -8.28 21.34 18.46
C GLU A 118 -9.51 21.97 19.12
N GLN A 119 -10.70 21.45 18.86
CA GLN A 119 -11.95 21.93 19.48
C GLN A 119 -12.14 21.43 20.91
N ALA A 120 -11.69 20.21 21.22
CA ALA A 120 -11.90 19.58 22.51
C ALA A 120 -10.88 20.01 23.58
N PHE A 121 -9.68 20.45 23.17
CA PHE A 121 -8.59 20.78 24.09
C PHE A 121 -7.92 22.10 23.74
N GLU A 122 -8.07 23.10 24.62
CA GLU A 122 -7.58 24.47 24.40
C GLU A 122 -6.08 24.66 24.73
N ASN A 123 -5.47 23.77 25.53
CA ASN A 123 -4.15 23.97 26.13
C ASN A 123 -2.98 23.27 25.41
N GLY A 124 -3.23 22.55 24.31
CA GLY A 124 -2.20 22.01 23.40
C GLY A 124 -1.35 20.84 23.92
N GLU A 125 -1.36 20.53 25.22
CA GLU A 125 -0.65 19.37 25.78
C GLU A 125 -1.24 18.04 25.28
N GLU A 126 -2.57 17.96 25.17
CA GLU A 126 -3.28 16.79 24.67
C GLU A 126 -3.03 16.54 23.17
N MET A 127 -2.71 17.60 22.42
CA MET A 127 -2.34 17.48 21.01
C MET A 127 -0.98 16.81 20.82
N VAL A 128 -0.03 17.04 21.73
CA VAL A 128 1.28 16.37 21.71
C VAL A 128 1.13 14.88 22.00
N VAL A 129 0.28 14.51 22.97
CA VAL A 129 -0.03 13.11 23.26
C VAL A 129 -0.70 12.43 22.05
N PHE A 130 -1.69 13.08 21.43
CA PHE A 130 -2.36 12.58 20.24
C PHE A 130 -1.41 12.29 19.07
N VAL A 131 -0.52 13.23 18.77
CA VAL A 131 0.48 13.06 17.70
C VAL A 131 1.47 11.94 18.04
N THR A 132 1.84 11.79 19.30
CA THR A 132 2.72 10.70 19.75
C THR A 132 2.05 9.34 19.56
N GLU A 133 0.77 9.20 19.92
CA GLU A 133 -0.02 7.97 19.72
C GLU A 133 -0.17 7.60 18.23
N LEU A 134 -0.32 8.61 17.36
CA LEU A 134 -0.30 8.41 15.91
C LEU A 134 1.05 7.86 15.40
N THR A 135 2.16 8.09 16.10
CA THR A 135 3.47 7.52 15.72
C THR A 135 3.75 6.15 16.33
N ILE A 136 3.04 5.78 17.39
CA ILE A 136 3.20 4.48 18.07
C ILE A 136 2.53 3.37 17.25
N THR A 137 1.39 3.67 16.63
CA THR A 137 0.70 2.70 15.77
C THR A 137 1.38 2.60 14.40
N SER A 138 1.90 1.41 14.08
CA SER A 138 2.67 1.15 12.85
C SER A 138 1.93 1.53 11.56
N GLU A 139 0.61 1.41 11.56
CA GLU A 139 -0.24 1.75 10.42
C GLU A 139 -0.32 3.27 10.19
N SER A 140 -0.52 4.02 11.27
CA SER A 140 -0.60 5.49 11.25
C SER A 140 0.76 6.10 10.96
N ALA A 141 1.83 5.58 11.57
CA ALA A 141 3.21 6.01 11.30
C ALA A 141 3.58 5.80 9.83
N ARG A 142 3.20 4.64 9.25
CA ARG A 142 3.41 4.37 7.83
C ARG A 142 2.61 5.33 6.95
N PHE A 143 1.34 5.55 7.26
CA PHE A 143 0.50 6.49 6.50
C PHE A 143 1.09 7.91 6.52
N LEU A 144 1.54 8.40 7.68
CA LEU A 144 2.19 9.70 7.84
C LEU A 144 3.54 9.82 7.12
N SER A 145 4.25 8.70 6.89
CA SER A 145 5.49 8.69 6.11
C SER A 145 5.25 8.73 4.60
N GLU A 146 4.11 8.21 4.14
CA GLU A 146 3.74 8.12 2.73
C GLU A 146 2.90 9.32 2.27
N HIS A 147 2.20 9.99 3.20
CA HIS A 147 1.33 11.14 2.94
C HIS A 147 1.72 12.34 3.81
N THR A 148 2.00 13.49 3.19
CA THR A 148 2.30 14.73 3.90
C THR A 148 1.06 15.26 4.63
N CYS A 149 1.09 15.24 5.96
CA CYS A 149 0.11 15.91 6.82
C CYS A 149 0.77 17.11 7.54
N GLU A 150 0.39 18.33 7.16
CA GLU A 150 1.03 19.56 7.66
C GLU A 150 0.74 19.82 9.14
N ARG A 151 -0.47 19.48 9.61
CA ARG A 151 -0.86 19.61 11.02
C ARG A 151 -0.07 18.67 11.92
N TYR A 152 0.10 17.41 11.50
CA TYR A 152 1.02 16.48 12.15
C TYR A 152 2.45 17.05 12.25
N LEU A 153 3.00 17.58 11.16
CA LEU A 153 4.34 18.18 11.17
C LEU A 153 4.43 19.40 12.11
N THR A 154 3.36 20.19 12.21
CA THR A 154 3.30 21.37 13.07
C THR A 154 3.33 20.97 14.53
N TYR A 155 2.47 20.05 14.96
CA TYR A 155 2.39 19.64 16.36
C TYR A 155 3.53 18.72 16.79
N ASN A 156 4.07 17.88 15.90
CA ASN A 156 5.25 17.08 16.18
C ASN A 156 6.50 17.96 16.41
N LYS A 157 6.65 19.07 15.68
CA LYS A 157 7.73 20.05 15.91
C LYS A 157 7.65 20.72 17.29
N HIS A 158 6.45 20.87 17.86
CA HIS A 158 6.25 21.41 19.20
C HIS A 158 6.46 20.37 20.31
N SER A 159 6.53 19.08 19.96
CA SER A 159 6.81 17.97 20.90
C SER A 159 8.28 17.85 21.31
N ILE A 160 9.18 18.61 20.67
CA ILE A 160 10.61 18.54 20.94
C ILE A 160 11.02 19.80 21.70
N PRO A 161 11.33 19.71 23.00
CA PRO A 161 12.18 20.71 23.63
C PRO A 161 13.49 20.75 22.84
N TRP A 162 13.87 21.93 22.33
CA TRP A 162 15.16 22.18 21.66
C TRP A 162 16.37 21.67 22.49
N THR A 163 16.17 21.41 23.78
CA THR A 163 17.14 20.80 24.70
C THR A 163 17.46 19.32 24.43
N LEU A 164 16.63 18.57 23.70
CA LEU A 164 16.87 17.12 23.46
C LEU A 164 17.39 16.78 22.05
N LEU A 165 17.35 17.71 21.10
CA LEU A 165 17.85 17.48 19.73
C LEU A 165 19.40 17.51 19.60
N PHE A 166 20.13 17.88 20.66
CA PHE A 166 21.59 17.93 20.65
C PHE A 166 22.27 17.20 21.83
N ALA A 167 21.53 16.54 22.72
CA ALA A 167 22.12 15.89 23.89
C ALA A 167 22.63 14.47 23.62
N ASP A 168 22.08 13.74 22.63
CA ASP A 168 22.43 12.34 22.39
C ASP A 168 22.75 12.04 20.92
N ILE A 169 23.82 12.66 20.40
CA ILE A 169 24.56 12.10 19.26
C ILE A 169 25.86 11.46 19.78
N PRO A 170 25.90 10.16 20.12
CA PRO A 170 27.14 9.43 20.21
C PRO A 170 27.66 9.14 18.79
N HIS A 171 28.52 10.04 18.31
CA HIS A 171 29.74 9.71 17.56
C HIS A 171 29.66 8.61 16.48
N PHE A 172 28.92 8.79 15.38
CA PHE A 172 29.12 7.90 14.22
C PHE A 172 28.86 8.53 12.84
N ILE A 173 29.54 9.64 12.48
CA ILE A 173 30.07 9.86 11.12
C ILE A 173 31.36 10.72 11.24
N ARG A 174 32.46 10.09 11.60
CA ARG A 174 33.81 10.49 11.15
C ARG A 174 34.52 9.21 10.75
N LYS A 175 34.44 8.87 9.47
CA LYS A 175 35.49 8.24 8.66
C LYS A 175 34.91 7.92 7.29
N GLN A 176 35.20 8.80 6.34
CA GLN A 176 35.46 8.53 4.91
C GLN A 176 35.99 9.87 4.35
N ASN A 177 37.24 10.17 4.72
CA ASN A 177 38.20 10.90 3.89
C ASN A 177 39.61 10.58 4.40
N ILE A 178 40.01 9.32 4.20
CA ILE A 178 41.24 8.92 3.49
C ILE A 178 40.77 7.93 2.44
#